data_AF-A0A0F9GLQ4-F1
#
_entry.id   AF-A0A0F9GLQ4-F1
#
_cell.length_a   1.000
_cell.length_b   1.000
_cell.length_c   1.000
_cell.angle_alpha   90.00
_cell.angle_beta   90.00
_cell.angle_gamma   90.00
#
_symmetry.space_group_name_H-M   'P 1'
#
loop_
_entity.id
_entity.type
_entity.pdbx_description
1 polymer ?
#
loop_
_entity_poly.entity_id
_entity_poly.type
_entity_poly.pdbx_seq_one_letter_code
_entity_poly.pdbx_strand_id
1 'polypeptide(L)'
;MRDLFQGLFTVQVLALVLTLSLVVVLLATAPLRVLARALLHGSLFTVVLAGATGAIAYLGFDALWRQFHFLAFTNDLWQLNPARDHLIQMFPEDFWFNITLLIGAFTLLQVLLIGGASALYLYLTRSKEEGEEHPEPWVPLRRPLEPPPRVPPPRPRHLTH
;
A
#
# COMPACT_ATOMS: atom_id res chain seq x y z
N MET A 1 -15.86 9.37 -32.68
CA MET A 1 -16.24 8.41 -31.62
C MET A 1 -15.36 7.16 -31.62
N ARG A 2 -15.17 6.46 -32.74
CA ARG A 2 -14.33 5.24 -32.81
C ARG A 2 -12.89 5.44 -32.31
N ASP A 3 -12.25 6.54 -32.68
CA ASP A 3 -10.87 6.84 -32.27
C ASP A 3 -10.74 7.14 -30.76
N LEU A 4 -11.80 7.68 -30.15
CA LEU A 4 -11.84 7.96 -28.70
C LEU A 4 -11.93 6.65 -27.90
N PHE A 5 -12.82 5.75 -28.31
CA PHE A 5 -12.95 4.42 -27.69
C PHE A 5 -11.69 3.58 -27.86
N GLN A 6 -11.06 3.61 -29.04
CA GLN A 6 -9.79 2.92 -29.29
C GLN A 6 -8.64 3.50 -28.47
N GLY A 7 -8.58 4.82 -28.30
CA GLY A 7 -7.62 5.48 -27.43
C GLY A 7 -7.76 5.05 -25.97
N LEU A 8 -8.97 5.13 -25.41
CA LEU A 8 -9.25 4.69 -24.03
C LEU A 8 -8.92 3.20 -23.82
N PHE A 9 -9.31 2.35 -24.77
CA PHE A 9 -9.01 0.93 -24.71
C PHE A 9 -7.51 0.66 -24.73
N THR A 10 -6.76 1.36 -25.60
CA THR A 10 -5.30 1.22 -25.68
C THR A 10 -4.64 1.63 -24.36
N VAL A 11 -5.05 2.77 -23.77
CA VAL A 11 -4.56 3.22 -22.46
C VAL A 11 -4.88 2.19 -21.38
N GLN A 12 -6.08 1.62 -21.38
CA GLN A 12 -6.48 0.61 -20.41
C GLN A 12 -5.65 -0.68 -20.55
N VAL A 13 -5.40 -1.14 -21.77
CA VAL A 13 -4.55 -2.30 -22.03
C VAL A 13 -3.11 -2.04 -21.56
N LEU A 14 -2.55 -0.87 -21.86
CA LEU A 14 -1.21 -0.49 -21.39
C LEU A 14 -1.14 -0.44 -19.86
N ALA A 15 -2.13 0.20 -19.21
CA ALA A 15 -2.20 0.27 -17.76
C ALA A 15 -2.30 -1.13 -17.12
N LEU A 16 -3.09 -2.03 -17.72
CA LEU A 16 -3.20 -3.41 -17.26
C LEU A 16 -1.86 -4.15 -17.39
N VAL A 17 -1.21 -4.06 -18.56
CA VAL A 17 0.10 -4.71 -18.80
C VAL A 17 1.15 -4.20 -17.81
N LEU A 18 1.22 -2.88 -17.58
CA LEU A 18 2.14 -2.28 -16.63
C LEU A 18 1.86 -2.70 -15.19
N THR A 19 0.58 -2.77 -14.80
CA THR A 19 0.19 -3.19 -13.44
C THR A 19 0.55 -4.65 -13.21
N LEU A 20 0.24 -5.54 -14.16
CA LEU A 20 0.55 -6.96 -14.04
C LEU A 20 2.07 -7.21 -14.05
N SER A 21 2.83 -6.54 -14.91
CA SER A 21 4.28 -6.67 -14.93
C SER A 21 4.91 -6.21 -13.62
N LEU A 22 4.43 -5.09 -13.05
CA LEU A 22 4.86 -4.62 -11.73
C LEU A 22 4.54 -5.64 -10.63
N VAL A 23 3.33 -6.20 -10.60
CA VAL A 23 2.94 -7.23 -9.63
C VAL A 23 3.86 -8.45 -9.75
N VAL A 24 4.11 -8.95 -10.96
CA VAL A 24 5.00 -10.11 -11.19
C VAL A 24 6.43 -9.80 -10.71
N VAL A 25 6.98 -8.63 -11.05
CA VAL A 25 8.31 -8.23 -10.62
C VAL A 25 8.40 -8.13 -9.10
N LEU A 26 7.42 -7.50 -8.45
CA LEU A 26 7.40 -7.36 -6.99
C LEU A 26 7.29 -8.72 -6.30
N LEU A 27 6.43 -9.62 -6.78
CA LEU A 27 6.31 -10.96 -6.21
C LEU A 27 7.58 -11.81 -6.44
N ALA A 28 8.28 -11.61 -7.55
CA ALA A 28 9.50 -12.36 -7.87
C ALA A 28 10.75 -11.85 -7.14
N THR A 29 10.79 -10.57 -6.76
CA THR A 29 12.03 -9.92 -6.30
C THR A 29 11.94 -9.26 -4.93
N ALA A 30 10.75 -8.85 -4.48
CA ALA A 30 10.63 -8.11 -3.23
C ALA A 30 10.64 -9.05 -2.01
N PRO A 31 11.32 -8.68 -0.91
CA PRO A 31 11.24 -9.45 0.31
C PRO A 31 9.82 -9.40 0.88
N LEU A 32 9.35 -10.51 1.45
CA LEU A 32 8.00 -10.64 2.01
C LEU A 32 7.66 -9.54 3.03
N ARG A 33 8.66 -9.02 3.75
CA ARG A 33 8.47 -7.91 4.70
C ARG A 33 8.13 -6.58 4.01
N VAL A 34 8.71 -6.30 2.84
CA VAL A 34 8.35 -5.12 2.04
C VAL A 34 6.95 -5.29 1.48
N LEU A 35 6.61 -6.47 0.97
CA LEU A 35 5.27 -6.76 0.48
C LEU A 35 4.21 -6.62 1.58
N ALA A 36 4.46 -7.16 2.77
CA ALA A 36 3.56 -7.03 3.91
C ALA A 36 3.36 -5.56 4.34
N ARG A 37 4.41 -4.74 4.36
CA ARG A 37 4.27 -3.29 4.62
C ARG A 37 3.45 -2.59 3.53
N ALA A 38 3.71 -2.90 2.26
CA ALA A 38 2.95 -2.34 1.15
C ALA A 38 1.46 -2.71 1.22
N LEU A 39 1.14 -3.98 1.50
CA LEU A 39 -0.23 -4.46 1.68
C LEU A 39 -0.92 -3.82 2.89
N LEU A 40 -0.19 -3.60 4.00
CA LEU A 40 -0.73 -2.91 5.17
C LEU A 40 -1.08 -1.44 4.86
N HIS A 41 -0.16 -0.70 4.24
CA HIS A 41 -0.42 0.68 3.82
C HIS A 41 -1.54 0.78 2.79
N GLY A 42 -1.57 -0.14 1.82
CA GLY A 42 -2.65 -0.23 0.84
C GLY A 42 -4.00 -0.48 1.51
N SER A 43 -4.05 -1.41 2.47
CA SER A 43 -5.27 -1.71 3.23
C SER A 43 -5.76 -0.49 4.02
N LEU A 44 -4.85 0.21 4.70
CA LEU A 44 -5.18 1.44 5.43
C LEU A 44 -5.71 2.53 4.48
N PHE A 45 -5.03 2.73 3.35
CA PHE A 45 -5.46 3.68 2.33
C PHE A 45 -6.86 3.37 1.82
N THR A 46 -7.16 2.10 1.54
CA THR A 46 -8.50 1.69 1.10
C THR A 46 -9.56 1.92 2.16
N VAL A 47 -9.28 1.64 3.45
CA VAL A 47 -10.22 1.93 4.55
C VAL A 47 -10.52 3.43 4.62
N VAL A 48 -9.49 4.28 4.54
CA VAL A 48 -9.66 5.73 4.54
C VAL A 48 -10.50 6.18 3.34
N LEU A 49 -10.20 5.67 2.15
CA LEU A 49 -10.91 6.02 0.93
C LEU A 49 -12.38 5.57 0.99
N ALA A 50 -12.65 4.33 1.40
CA ALA A 50 -14.00 3.80 1.56
C ALA A 50 -14.81 4.60 2.59
N GLY A 51 -14.20 4.94 3.73
CA GLY A 51 -14.81 5.79 4.75
C GLY A 51 -15.11 7.20 4.24
N ALA A 52 -14.18 7.82 3.52
CA ALA A 52 -14.37 9.13 2.92
C ALA A 52 -15.50 9.11 1.87
N THR A 53 -15.52 8.13 0.98
CA THR A 53 -16.59 7.96 -0.01
C THR A 53 -17.94 7.74 0.67
N GLY A 54 -18.00 6.91 1.71
CA GLY A 54 -19.22 6.69 2.50
C GLY A 54 -19.73 7.97 3.17
N ALA A 55 -18.83 8.76 3.76
CA ALA A 55 -19.18 10.04 4.39
C ALA A 55 -19.69 11.06 3.35
N ILE A 56 -19.03 11.15 2.19
CA ILE A 56 -19.43 12.02 1.09
C ILE A 56 -20.81 11.62 0.55
N ALA A 57 -21.05 10.32 0.36
CA ALA A 57 -22.35 9.81 -0.06
C ALA A 57 -23.42 10.16 0.99
N TYR A 58 -23.17 9.89 2.27
CA TYR A 58 -24.14 10.18 3.33
C TYR A 58 -24.50 11.67 3.45
N LEU A 59 -23.51 12.56 3.31
CA LEU A 59 -23.71 14.01 3.51
C LEU A 59 -24.15 14.76 2.25
N GLY A 60 -23.91 14.22 1.06
CA GLY A 60 -23.98 15.00 -0.18
C GLY A 60 -24.46 14.24 -1.41
N PHE A 61 -25.08 13.06 -1.25
CA PHE A 61 -25.52 12.23 -2.37
C PHE A 61 -26.35 13.00 -3.41
N ASP A 62 -27.37 13.74 -3.00
CA ASP A 62 -28.28 14.45 -3.93
C ASP A 62 -27.57 15.51 -4.78
N ALA A 63 -26.58 16.19 -4.21
CA ALA A 63 -25.79 17.19 -4.93
C ALA A 63 -24.86 16.53 -5.94
N LEU A 64 -24.18 15.46 -5.54
CA LEU A 64 -23.29 14.69 -6.41
C LEU A 64 -24.05 14.00 -7.53
N TRP A 65 -25.20 13.39 -7.22
CA TRP A 65 -26.09 12.77 -8.19
C TRP A 65 -26.50 13.78 -9.26
N ARG A 66 -27.00 14.96 -8.88
CA ARG A 66 -27.37 16.01 -9.84
C ARG A 66 -26.19 16.52 -10.66
N GLN A 67 -25.06 16.80 -10.02
CA GLN A 67 -23.89 17.32 -10.72
C GLN A 67 -23.34 16.32 -11.73
N PHE A 68 -23.30 15.04 -11.38
CA PHE A 68 -22.93 13.97 -12.32
C PHE A 68 -23.83 13.97 -13.55
N HIS A 69 -25.15 14.07 -13.36
CA HIS A 69 -26.09 14.05 -14.48
C HIS A 69 -25.99 15.29 -15.38
N PHE A 70 -25.75 16.47 -14.82
CA PHE A 70 -25.51 17.67 -15.63
C PHE A 70 -24.20 17.62 -16.42
N LEU A 71 -23.19 16.90 -15.92
CA LEU A 71 -21.94 16.70 -16.65
C LEU A 71 -22.07 15.59 -17.71
N ALA A 72 -22.85 14.55 -17.42
CA ALA A 72 -23.00 13.37 -18.29
C ALA A 72 -24.05 13.56 -19.38
N PHE A 73 -25.07 14.39 -19.16
CA PHE A 73 -26.21 14.58 -20.05
C PHE A 73 -26.51 16.05 -20.27
N THR A 74 -26.90 16.38 -21.50
CA THR A 74 -27.41 17.70 -21.90
C THR A 74 -28.95 17.76 -21.93
N ASN A 75 -29.62 16.72 -21.42
CA ASN A 75 -31.08 16.54 -21.44
C ASN A 75 -31.58 16.01 -20.08
N ASP A 76 -32.91 15.93 -19.92
CA ASP A 76 -33.57 15.54 -18.68
C ASP A 76 -33.92 14.04 -18.58
N LEU A 77 -33.40 13.17 -19.46
CA LEU A 77 -33.73 11.73 -19.48
C LEU A 77 -33.31 10.98 -18.20
N TRP A 78 -32.53 11.61 -17.33
CA TRP A 78 -32.13 11.07 -16.03
C TRP A 78 -33.19 11.30 -14.93
N GLN A 79 -34.17 12.19 -15.15
CA GLN A 79 -35.28 12.43 -14.22
C GLN A 79 -36.40 11.42 -14.47
N LEU A 80 -36.14 10.17 -14.07
CA LEU A 80 -37.05 9.06 -14.32
C LEU A 80 -38.29 9.12 -13.39
N ASN A 81 -39.45 8.86 -13.95
CA ASN A 81 -40.72 8.73 -13.24
C ASN A 81 -40.97 7.26 -12.85
N PRO A 82 -41.00 6.91 -11.55
CA PRO A 82 -41.24 5.54 -11.09
C PRO A 82 -42.54 4.91 -11.60
N ALA A 83 -43.56 5.69 -11.94
CA ALA A 83 -44.83 5.18 -12.42
C ALA A 83 -44.83 4.80 -13.91
N ARG A 84 -43.84 5.26 -14.69
CA ARG A 84 -43.82 5.09 -16.15
C ARG A 84 -42.52 4.50 -16.69
N ASP A 85 -41.40 4.77 -16.04
CA ASP A 85 -40.09 4.46 -16.59
C ASP A 85 -39.57 3.13 -16.03
N HIS A 86 -39.41 2.14 -16.92
CA HIS A 86 -39.06 0.78 -16.54
C HIS A 86 -37.68 0.66 -15.85
N LEU A 87 -36.73 1.55 -16.14
CA LEU A 87 -35.38 1.44 -15.61
C LEU A 87 -35.36 1.54 -14.07
N ILE A 88 -36.07 2.50 -13.50
CA ILE A 88 -36.15 2.68 -12.04
C ILE A 88 -37.10 1.67 -11.36
N GLN A 89 -38.02 1.05 -12.11
CA GLN A 89 -38.84 -0.05 -11.62
C GLN A 89 -38.03 -1.35 -11.51
N MET A 90 -37.14 -1.61 -12.47
CA MET A 90 -36.26 -2.80 -12.46
C MET A 90 -35.10 -2.65 -11.48
N PHE A 91 -34.59 -1.44 -11.29
CA PHE A 91 -33.50 -1.14 -10.36
C PHE A 91 -33.92 -0.02 -9.39
N PRO A 92 -34.81 -0.32 -8.44
CA PRO A 92 -35.27 0.66 -7.46
C PRO A 92 -34.13 1.10 -6.53
N GLU A 93 -34.35 2.18 -5.81
CA GLU A 93 -33.37 2.76 -4.89
C GLU A 93 -32.83 1.72 -3.88
N ASP A 94 -33.73 0.95 -3.25
CA ASP A 94 -33.36 -0.11 -2.30
C ASP A 94 -32.41 -1.15 -2.90
N PHE A 95 -32.55 -1.47 -4.19
CA PHE A 95 -31.64 -2.39 -4.86
C PHE A 95 -30.22 -1.82 -4.89
N TRP A 96 -30.07 -0.58 -5.36
CA TRP A 96 -28.76 0.08 -5.42
C TRP A 96 -28.14 0.31 -4.06
N PHE A 97 -28.95 0.68 -3.07
CA PHE A 97 -28.50 0.84 -1.70
C PHE A 97 -27.95 -0.47 -1.14
N ASN A 98 -28.70 -1.57 -1.27
CA ASN A 98 -28.27 -2.89 -0.80
C ASN A 98 -27.00 -3.38 -1.51
N ILE A 99 -26.89 -3.21 -2.84
CA ILE A 99 -25.69 -3.57 -3.60
C ILE A 99 -24.49 -2.73 -3.16
N THR A 100 -24.67 -1.42 -2.94
CA THR A 100 -23.61 -0.53 -2.48
C THR A 100 -23.10 -0.94 -1.10
N LEU A 101 -24.02 -1.23 -0.16
CA LEU A 101 -23.65 -1.75 1.15
C LEU A 101 -22.93 -3.09 1.07
N LEU A 102 -23.39 -4.00 0.20
CA LEU A 102 -22.76 -5.31 0.01
C LEU A 102 -21.33 -5.17 -0.50
N ILE A 103 -21.11 -4.37 -1.56
CA ILE A 103 -19.78 -4.11 -2.12
C ILE A 103 -18.90 -3.43 -1.09
N GLY A 104 -19.41 -2.43 -0.37
CA GLY A 104 -18.68 -1.73 0.68
C GLY A 104 -18.25 -2.68 1.80
N ALA A 105 -19.16 -3.53 2.27
CA ALA A 105 -18.90 -4.51 3.32
C ALA A 105 -17.84 -5.53 2.91
N PHE A 106 -17.95 -6.12 1.70
CA PHE A 106 -16.94 -7.05 1.19
C PHE A 106 -15.59 -6.38 0.96
N THR A 107 -15.57 -5.14 0.50
CA THR A 107 -14.33 -4.36 0.34
C THR A 107 -13.64 -4.17 1.68
N LEU A 108 -14.39 -3.73 2.70
CA LEU A 108 -13.87 -3.55 4.06
C LEU A 108 -13.39 -4.88 4.66
N LEU A 109 -14.16 -5.96 4.51
CA LEU A 109 -13.77 -7.30 4.96
C LEU A 109 -12.45 -7.73 4.32
N GLN A 110 -12.31 -7.59 3.00
CA GLN A 110 -11.11 -7.98 2.27
C GLN A 110 -9.87 -7.23 2.78
N VAL A 111 -9.95 -5.91 2.95
CA VAL A 111 -8.78 -5.13 3.39
C VAL A 111 -8.47 -5.32 4.88
N LEU A 112 -9.47 -5.62 5.71
CA LEU A 112 -9.24 -6.01 7.10
C LEU A 112 -8.50 -7.36 7.19
N LEU A 113 -8.85 -8.34 6.35
CA LEU A 113 -8.17 -9.63 6.29
C LEU A 113 -6.73 -9.48 5.79
N ILE A 114 -6.52 -8.76 4.68
CA ILE A 114 -5.19 -8.53 4.10
C ILE A 114 -4.30 -7.70 5.04
N GLY A 115 -4.82 -6.59 5.54
CA GLY A 115 -4.12 -5.71 6.48
C GLY A 115 -3.82 -6.41 7.79
N GLY A 116 -4.78 -7.16 8.34
CA GLY A 116 -4.61 -7.96 9.57
C GLY A 116 -3.55 -9.05 9.42
N ALA A 117 -3.58 -9.82 8.34
CA ALA A 117 -2.56 -10.83 8.04
C ALA A 117 -1.16 -10.20 7.88
N SER A 118 -1.09 -9.06 7.18
CA SER A 118 0.17 -8.32 6.98
C SER A 118 0.73 -7.77 8.30
N ALA A 119 -0.12 -7.19 9.15
CA ALA A 119 0.26 -6.70 10.46
C ALA A 119 0.71 -7.84 11.39
N LEU A 120 -0.02 -8.97 11.40
CA LEU A 120 0.34 -10.15 12.17
C LEU A 120 1.71 -10.71 11.74
N TYR A 121 1.96 -10.84 10.44
CA TYR A 121 3.27 -11.27 9.92
C TYR A 121 4.40 -10.34 10.37
N LEU A 122 4.22 -9.02 10.27
CA LEU A 122 5.22 -8.04 10.69
C LEU A 122 5.46 -8.06 12.21
N TYR A 123 4.41 -8.30 13.01
CA TYR A 123 4.51 -8.44 14.45
C TYR A 123 5.29 -9.70 14.85
N LEU A 124 4.95 -10.86 14.27
CA LEU A 124 5.61 -12.14 14.58
C LEU A 124 7.07 -12.18 14.14
N THR A 125 7.41 -11.54 13.03
CA THR A 125 8.79 -11.49 12.51
C THR A 125 9.68 -10.49 13.22
N ARG A 126 9.11 -9.50 13.93
CA ARG A 126 9.86 -8.50 14.70
C ARG A 126 10.63 -9.11 15.88
N SER A 127 10.02 -10.05 16.61
CA SER A 127 10.62 -10.67 17.80
C SER A 127 11.82 -11.57 17.48
N LYS A 128 11.95 -12.04 16.24
CA LYS A 128 13.07 -12.89 15.82
C LYS A 128 14.36 -12.09 15.65
N GLU A 129 14.26 -10.82 15.23
CA GLU A 129 15.41 -9.92 15.04
C GLU A 129 15.93 -9.38 16.38
N GLU A 130 15.04 -9.02 17.32
CA GLU A 130 15.42 -8.56 18.67
C GLU A 130 16.13 -9.67 19.50
N GLY A 131 15.94 -10.96 19.14
CA GLY A 131 16.63 -12.10 19.76
C GLY A 131 17.99 -12.44 19.16
N GLU A 132 18.29 -12.00 17.92
CA GLU A 132 19.61 -12.13 17.29
C GLU A 132 20.50 -10.91 17.58
N GLU A 133 19.92 -9.76 17.93
CA GLU A 133 20.60 -8.52 18.33
C GLU A 133 21.04 -8.49 19.81
N HIS A 134 21.21 -9.64 20.47
CA HIS A 134 21.99 -9.68 21.71
C HIS A 134 23.46 -9.84 21.32
N PRO A 135 24.26 -8.76 21.21
CA PRO A 135 25.69 -8.93 21.05
C PRO A 135 26.19 -9.78 22.20
N GLU A 136 26.99 -10.79 21.88
CA GLU A 136 27.88 -11.49 22.81
C GLU A 136 28.30 -10.50 23.91
N PRO A 137 28.12 -10.82 25.21
CA PRO A 137 28.54 -9.94 26.28
C PRO A 137 30.00 -9.61 26.02
N TRP A 138 30.26 -8.33 25.71
CA TRP A 138 31.56 -7.75 25.44
C TRP A 138 32.67 -8.56 26.11
N VAL A 139 33.41 -9.35 25.36
CA VAL A 139 34.64 -9.94 25.87
C VAL A 139 35.70 -8.89 25.57
N PRO A 140 36.27 -8.18 26.57
CA PRO A 140 37.44 -7.37 26.31
C PRO A 140 38.50 -8.34 25.81
N LEU A 141 38.90 -8.19 24.56
CA LEU A 141 40.20 -8.61 24.11
C LEU A 141 41.21 -7.87 25.00
N ARG A 142 41.56 -8.47 26.14
CA ARG A 142 42.83 -8.20 26.80
C ARG A 142 43.88 -8.64 25.80
N ARG A 143 44.25 -7.78 24.85
CA ARG A 143 45.54 -7.94 24.18
C ARG A 143 46.56 -8.01 25.30
N PRO A 144 47.36 -9.07 25.40
CA PRO A 144 48.57 -9.02 26.20
C PRO A 144 49.33 -7.77 25.72
N LEU A 145 49.60 -6.84 26.62
CA LEU A 145 50.43 -5.68 26.30
C LEU A 145 51.75 -6.22 25.80
N GLU A 146 52.00 -6.16 24.49
CA GLU A 146 53.34 -6.41 23.98
C GLU A 146 54.28 -5.41 24.67
N PRO A 147 55.34 -5.87 25.34
CA PRO A 147 56.28 -4.97 25.97
C PRO A 147 56.85 -4.04 24.88
N PRO A 148 57.02 -2.74 25.18
CA PRO A 148 57.50 -1.79 24.18
C PRO A 148 58.85 -2.26 23.61
N PRO A 149 59.11 -2.05 22.31
CA PRO A 149 60.35 -2.47 21.69
C PRO A 149 61.53 -1.83 22.44
N ARG A 150 62.49 -2.67 22.87
CA ARG A 150 63.69 -2.19 23.56
C ARG A 150 64.50 -1.30 22.62
N VAL A 151 64.55 -0.01 22.93
CA VAL A 151 65.42 0.94 22.22
C VAL A 151 66.88 0.63 22.58
N PRO A 152 67.77 0.36 21.61
CA PRO A 152 69.19 0.17 21.89
C PRO A 152 69.81 1.45 22.46
N PRO A 153 70.76 1.36 23.42
CA PRO A 153 71.44 2.55 23.92
C PRO A 153 72.23 3.24 22.80
N PRO A 154 72.32 4.58 22.80
CA PRO A 154 73.07 5.32 21.80
C PRO A 154 74.55 4.94 21.86
N ARG A 155 75.15 4.69 20.68
CA ARG A 155 76.59 4.37 20.56
C ARG A 155 77.42 5.54 21.10
N PRO A 156 78.41 5.31 21.97
CA PRO A 156 79.34 6.34 22.41
C PRO A 156 80.13 6.86 21.21
N ARG A 157 80.17 8.19 21.06
CA ARG A 157 80.69 8.88 19.88
C ARG A 157 82.09 9.43 20.14
N HIS A 158 83.02 8.60 20.61
CA HIS A 158 84.41 9.04 20.83
C HIS A 158 85.38 7.90 20.49
N LEU A 159 86.53 8.27 19.90
CA LEU A 159 87.67 7.47 19.42
C LEU A 159 87.75 7.27 17.90
N THR A 160 87.94 8.38 17.18
CA THR A 160 88.87 8.41 16.03
C THR A 160 90.05 9.27 16.47
N HIS A 161 91.21 8.61 16.64
CA HIS A 161 92.52 9.25 16.61
C HIS A 161 92.89 9.59 15.16
#